data_AF-A0A1Y4RYY6-F1
#
_entry.id   AF-A0A1Y4RYY6-F1
#
_cell.length_a   1.000
_cell.length_b   1.000
_cell.length_c   1.000
_cell.angle_alpha   90.00
_cell.angle_beta   90.00
_cell.angle_gamma   90.00
#
_symmetry.space_group_name_H-M   'P 1'
#
loop_
_entity.id
_entity.type
_entity.pdbx_description
1 polymer ?
#
loop_
_entity_poly.entity_id
_entity_poly.type
_entity_poly.pdbx_seq_one_letter_code
_entity_poly.pdbx_strand_id
1 'polypeptide(L)'
;MNANIRLGKISSIDYAKGMARVVYHEKDDDVTRLIPLLSHEYKMPPVGSQVLVVHLSNGTEAGVVLGRPWSEKNAPPEGGATLYRKDLGQNPGDAMIRYDGSTLTIKCTGAINIEAGGAITINGATIDLN
;
A
#
# COMPACT_ATOMS: atom_id res chain seq x y z
N MET A 1 -7.82 27.36 9.87
CA MET A 1 -7.39 25.99 10.24
C MET A 1 -5.99 25.76 9.67
N ASN A 2 -5.02 25.39 10.51
CA ASN A 2 -3.67 25.05 10.06
C ASN A 2 -3.74 23.72 9.31
N ALA A 3 -3.74 23.77 7.99
CA ALA A 3 -3.93 22.60 7.12
C ALA A 3 -2.63 21.78 7.02
N ASN A 4 -2.28 21.15 8.14
CA ASN A 4 -1.13 20.24 8.27
C ASN A 4 -1.44 18.84 7.73
N ILE A 5 -2.68 18.57 7.31
CA ILE A 5 -3.10 17.27 6.75
C ILE A 5 -3.89 17.55 5.48
N ARG A 6 -3.51 16.90 4.36
CA ARG A 6 -4.10 17.13 3.03
C ARG A 6 -4.27 15.83 2.24
N LEU A 7 -5.30 15.81 1.40
CA LEU A 7 -5.44 14.82 0.33
C LEU A 7 -4.86 15.38 -0.96
N GLY A 8 -3.99 14.63 -1.63
CA GLY A 8 -3.47 14.98 -2.94
C GLY A 8 -3.31 13.75 -3.82
N LYS A 9 -2.79 13.92 -5.03
CA LYS A 9 -2.49 12.81 -5.93
C LYS A 9 -0.99 12.68 -6.18
N ILE A 10 -0.49 11.45 -6.27
CA ILE A 10 0.89 11.20 -6.66
C ILE A 10 1.11 11.73 -8.08
N SER A 11 2.04 12.65 -8.27
CA SER A 11 2.41 13.17 -9.60
C SER A 11 3.68 12.51 -10.14
N SER A 12 4.63 12.12 -9.28
CA SER A 12 5.83 11.37 -9.66
C SER A 12 6.41 10.61 -8.47
N ILE A 13 7.22 9.58 -8.75
CA ILE A 13 7.86 8.72 -7.73
C ILE A 13 9.35 8.60 -8.07
N ASP A 14 10.19 8.78 -7.06
CA ASP A 14 11.60 8.41 -7.08
C ASP A 14 11.73 7.08 -6.32
N TYR A 15 11.66 5.96 -7.06
CA TYR A 15 11.68 4.60 -6.50
C TYR A 15 12.97 4.32 -5.72
N ALA A 16 14.11 4.80 -6.21
CA ALA A 16 15.40 4.56 -5.59
C ALA A 16 15.50 5.24 -4.21
N LYS A 17 14.82 6.37 -4.01
CA LYS A 17 14.83 7.10 -2.74
C LYS A 17 13.62 6.83 -1.85
N GLY A 18 12.62 6.11 -2.34
CA GLY A 18 11.35 5.93 -1.63
C GLY A 18 10.60 7.25 -1.39
N MET A 19 10.65 8.15 -2.38
CA MET A 19 10.04 9.48 -2.30
C MET A 19 9.04 9.70 -3.42
N ALA A 20 8.09 10.60 -3.22
CA ALA A 20 7.13 11.01 -4.22
C ALA A 20 6.91 12.52 -4.23
N ARG A 21 6.38 13.03 -5.34
CA ARG A 21 5.74 14.35 -5.39
C ARG A 21 4.23 14.17 -5.39
N VAL A 22 3.55 15.09 -4.72
CA VAL A 22 2.09 15.10 -4.62
C VAL A 22 1.56 16.42 -5.18
N VAL A 23 0.57 16.35 -6.07
CA VAL A 23 -0.16 17.51 -6.59
C VAL A 23 -1.44 17.75 -5.79
N TYR A 24 -1.72 19.02 -5.49
CA TYR A 24 -2.92 19.48 -4.82
C TYR A 24 -3.75 20.35 -5.78
N HIS A 25 -4.72 19.74 -6.46
CA HIS A 25 -5.60 20.46 -7.41
C HIS A 25 -6.44 21.57 -6.75
N GLU A 26 -6.73 21.46 -5.45
CA GLU A 26 -7.41 22.50 -4.66
C GLU A 26 -6.53 23.73 -4.38
N LYS A 27 -5.26 23.68 -4.77
CA LYS A 27 -4.24 24.71 -4.56
C LYS A 27 -3.56 25.11 -5.88
N ASP A 28 -4.34 25.34 -6.93
CA ASP A 28 -3.80 25.79 -8.23
C ASP A 28 -2.70 24.85 -8.78
N ASP A 29 -2.95 23.55 -8.64
CA ASP A 29 -2.01 22.48 -9.03
C ASP A 29 -0.62 22.56 -8.36
N ASP A 30 -0.54 23.12 -7.15
CA ASP A 30 0.68 23.14 -6.34
C ASP A 30 1.25 21.73 -6.13
N VAL A 31 2.55 21.57 -6.34
CA VAL A 31 3.25 20.29 -6.30
C VAL A 31 4.30 20.33 -5.21
N THR A 32 4.25 19.35 -4.30
CA THR A 32 5.27 19.22 -3.26
C THR A 32 6.66 19.01 -3.87
N ARG A 33 7.71 19.37 -3.13
CA ARG A 33 9.03 18.76 -3.35
C ARG A 33 8.95 17.23 -3.15
N LEU A 34 10.06 16.54 -3.42
CA LEU A 34 10.16 15.12 -3.07
C LEU A 34 10.00 14.96 -1.54
N ILE A 35 8.97 14.20 -1.16
CA ILE A 35 8.66 13.87 0.23
C ILE A 35 8.67 12.34 0.41
N PRO A 36 9.12 11.84 1.57
CA PRO A 36 9.21 10.40 1.82
C PRO A 36 7.84 9.73 1.94
N LEU A 37 7.81 8.46 1.56
CA LEU A 37 6.78 7.51 1.98
C LEU A 37 7.22 6.79 3.26
N LEU A 38 6.28 6.19 3.98
CA LEU A 38 6.59 5.40 5.17
C LEU A 38 7.41 4.15 4.79
N SER A 39 8.47 3.88 5.54
CA SER A 39 9.44 2.80 5.25
C SER A 39 9.08 1.44 5.86
N HIS A 40 7.93 1.30 6.51
CA HIS A 40 7.52 0.02 7.10
C HIS A 40 7.10 -1.00 6.03
N GLU A 41 6.77 -0.55 4.82
CA GLU A 41 6.39 -1.39 3.69
C GLU A 41 6.80 -0.75 2.36
N TYR A 42 7.50 -1.50 1.50
CA TYR A 42 7.79 -1.07 0.14
C TYR A 42 6.60 -1.40 -0.77
N LYS A 43 5.59 -0.53 -0.75
CA LYS A 43 4.41 -0.61 -1.63
C LYS A 43 4.07 0.77 -2.17
N MET A 44 4.81 1.17 -3.21
CA MET A 44 4.67 2.49 -3.79
C MET A 44 3.30 2.67 -4.47
N PRO A 45 2.54 3.73 -4.14
CA PRO A 45 1.27 4.02 -4.78
C PRO A 45 1.49 4.42 -6.24
N PRO A 46 0.71 3.91 -7.21
CA PRO A 46 0.82 4.34 -8.61
C PRO A 46 0.63 5.85 -8.79
N VAL A 47 1.26 6.43 -9.82
CA VAL A 47 0.99 7.81 -10.24
C VAL A 47 -0.51 8.01 -10.49
N GLY A 48 -1.05 9.15 -10.03
CA GLY A 48 -2.47 9.47 -10.03
C GLY A 48 -3.25 8.99 -8.80
N SER A 49 -2.66 8.12 -7.97
CA SER A 49 -3.32 7.64 -6.75
C SER A 49 -3.53 8.76 -5.74
N GLN A 50 -4.73 8.82 -5.17
CA GLN A 50 -5.01 9.70 -4.03
C GLN A 50 -4.27 9.22 -2.78
N VAL A 51 -3.63 10.15 -2.08
CA VAL A 51 -2.86 9.89 -0.87
C VAL A 51 -3.12 10.95 0.20
N LEU A 52 -3.00 10.53 1.46
CA LEU A 52 -2.98 11.42 2.61
C LEU A 52 -1.55 11.86 2.91
N VAL A 53 -1.35 13.16 3.05
CA VAL A 53 -0.05 13.77 3.37
C VAL A 53 -0.16 14.53 4.68
N VAL A 54 0.77 14.28 5.59
CA VAL A 54 0.97 15.08 6.79
C VAL A 54 2.15 16.02 6.56
N HIS A 55 1.90 17.32 6.68
CA HIS A 55 2.89 18.38 6.58
C HIS A 55 3.49 18.68 7.94
N LEU A 56 4.81 18.87 7.97
CA LEU A 56 5.55 19.27 9.15
C LEU A 56 5.33 20.75 9.42
N SER A 57 5.38 21.14 10.70
CA SER A 57 5.14 22.51 11.14
C SER A 57 6.17 23.54 10.66
N ASN A 58 7.26 23.09 10.04
CA ASN A 58 8.32 23.94 9.49
C ASN A 58 8.10 24.34 8.01
N GLY A 59 6.91 24.10 7.44
CA GLY A 59 6.51 24.61 6.13
C GLY A 59 5.76 23.59 5.28
N THR A 60 4.92 24.06 4.36
CA THR A 60 4.07 23.23 3.46
C THR A 60 4.85 22.44 2.41
N GLU A 61 6.17 22.63 2.32
CA GLU A 61 7.04 21.86 1.43
C GLU A 61 7.55 20.58 2.09
N ALA A 62 7.54 20.48 3.42
CA ALA A 62 8.00 19.31 4.13
C ALA A 62 6.82 18.48 4.61
N GLY A 63 6.70 17.25 4.13
CA GLY A 63 5.65 16.33 4.56
C GLY A 63 6.05 14.88 4.43
N VAL A 64 5.15 14.00 4.84
CA VAL A 64 5.28 12.55 4.73
C VAL A 64 3.98 11.99 4.16
N VAL A 65 4.08 11.13 3.16
CA VAL A 65 2.92 10.41 2.61
C VAL A 65 2.57 9.28 3.57
N LEU A 66 1.38 9.32 4.17
CA LEU A 66 0.91 8.27 5.07
C LEU A 66 0.38 7.04 4.33
N GLY A 67 -0.22 7.23 3.15
CA GLY A 67 -0.74 6.14 2.34
C GLY A 67 -2.01 6.51 1.57
N ARG A 68 -2.63 5.48 0.96
CA ARG A 68 -3.84 5.60 0.14
C ARG A 68 -5.08 5.37 1.01
N PRO A 69 -5.90 6.38 1.31
CA PRO A 69 -7.17 6.15 1.99
C PRO A 69 -8.12 5.36 1.08
N TRP A 70 -9.09 4.67 1.71
CA TRP A 70 -10.23 4.15 0.97
C TRP A 70 -11.08 5.28 0.38
N SER A 71 -11.60 5.06 -0.82
CA SER A 71 -12.47 5.99 -1.54
C SER A 71 -13.31 5.23 -2.56
N GLU A 72 -14.25 5.89 -3.22
CA GLU A 72 -15.04 5.27 -4.30
C GLU A 72 -14.18 4.68 -5.43
N LYS A 73 -13.05 5.33 -5.75
CA LYS A 73 -12.10 4.89 -6.79
C LYS A 73 -11.04 3.91 -6.28
N ASN A 74 -10.89 3.80 -4.97
CA ASN A 74 -9.98 2.87 -4.29
C ASN A 74 -10.79 2.20 -3.20
N ALA A 75 -11.73 1.35 -3.60
CA ALA A 75 -12.57 0.62 -2.67
C ALA A 75 -11.85 -0.65 -2.19
N PRO A 76 -12.12 -1.13 -0.96
CA PRO A 76 -11.65 -2.43 -0.54
C PRO A 76 -12.23 -3.52 -1.49
N PRO A 77 -11.45 -4.52 -1.92
CA PRO A 77 -11.93 -5.58 -2.82
C PRO A 77 -13.01 -6.48 -2.19
N GLU A 78 -12.97 -6.62 -0.87
CA GLU A 78 -13.93 -7.35 -0.04
C GLU A 78 -13.88 -6.77 1.38
N GLY A 79 -14.93 -6.99 2.17
CA GLY A 79 -15.02 -6.54 3.55
C GLY A 79 -15.81 -7.52 4.41
N GLY A 80 -15.43 -7.65 5.67
CA GLY A 80 -16.10 -8.52 6.64
C GLY A 80 -15.49 -8.38 8.03
N ALA A 81 -16.28 -8.60 9.08
CA ALA A 81 -15.84 -8.37 10.46
C ALA A 81 -14.65 -9.26 10.88
N THR A 82 -14.53 -10.47 10.30
CA THR A 82 -13.45 -11.43 10.57
C THR A 82 -12.34 -11.41 9.52
N LEU A 83 -12.45 -10.56 8.51
CA LEU A 83 -11.58 -10.57 7.34
C LEU A 83 -10.30 -9.76 7.61
N TYR A 84 -9.16 -10.41 7.43
CA TYR A 84 -7.89 -9.74 7.16
C TYR A 84 -7.48 -10.02 5.71
N ARG A 85 -7.11 -8.97 4.98
CA ARG A 85 -6.62 -9.10 3.61
C ARG A 85 -5.46 -8.14 3.38
N LYS A 86 -4.36 -8.66 2.85
CA LYS A 86 -3.23 -7.89 2.36
C LYS A 86 -2.91 -8.31 0.93
N ASP A 87 -3.28 -7.47 -0.03
CA ASP A 87 -2.79 -7.59 -1.40
C ASP A 87 -1.32 -7.15 -1.45
N LEU A 88 -0.47 -8.00 -2.01
CA LEU A 88 0.95 -7.74 -2.23
C LEU A 88 1.18 -7.13 -3.62
N GLY A 89 0.33 -7.47 -4.58
CA GLY A 89 0.33 -6.88 -5.93
C GLY A 89 -0.28 -5.48 -6.00
N GLN A 90 -0.18 -4.87 -7.18
CA GLN A 90 -0.83 -3.58 -7.47
C GLN A 90 -2.33 -3.74 -7.70
N ASN A 91 -2.76 -4.83 -8.36
CA ASN A 91 -4.17 -5.14 -8.53
C ASN A 91 -4.62 -6.15 -7.47
N PRO A 92 -5.85 -6.02 -6.96
CA PRO A 92 -6.41 -7.00 -6.04
C PRO A 92 -6.40 -8.42 -6.60
N GLY A 93 -5.87 -9.37 -5.83
CA GLY A 93 -5.89 -10.80 -6.15
C GLY A 93 -4.71 -11.30 -7.00
N ASP A 94 -3.85 -10.40 -7.49
CA ASP A 94 -2.59 -10.79 -8.18
C ASP A 94 -1.70 -11.61 -7.23
N ALA A 95 -1.51 -11.12 -6.01
CA ALA A 95 -0.85 -11.82 -4.93
C ALA A 95 -1.42 -11.33 -3.60
N MET A 96 -1.77 -12.23 -2.69
CA MET A 96 -2.43 -11.87 -1.43
C MET A 96 -2.14 -12.84 -0.28
N ILE A 97 -2.18 -12.28 0.93
CA ILE A 97 -2.38 -13.02 2.18
C ILE A 97 -3.77 -12.65 2.70
N ARG A 98 -4.63 -13.64 2.91
CA ARG A 98 -6.03 -13.44 3.30
C ARG A 98 -6.43 -14.41 4.41
N TYR A 99 -7.12 -13.93 5.43
CA TYR A 99 -7.70 -14.75 6.50
C TYR A 99 -9.16 -14.33 6.72
N ASP A 100 -10.10 -15.27 6.71
CA ASP A 100 -11.54 -14.97 6.85
C ASP A 100 -12.14 -15.29 8.23
N GLY A 101 -11.30 -15.57 9.23
CA GLY A 101 -11.74 -16.06 10.53
C GLY A 101 -11.66 -17.58 10.67
N SER A 102 -11.42 -18.29 9.57
CA SER A 102 -11.28 -19.75 9.56
C SER A 102 -10.08 -20.24 8.74
N THR A 103 -9.89 -19.65 7.56
CA THR A 103 -8.97 -20.15 6.53
C THR A 103 -7.94 -19.09 6.23
N LEU A 104 -6.66 -19.44 6.32
CA LEU A 104 -5.55 -18.63 5.82
C LEU A 104 -5.23 -19.05 4.39
N THR A 105 -5.32 -18.10 3.45
CA THR A 105 -4.97 -18.28 2.05
C THR A 105 -3.76 -17.43 1.70
N ILE A 106 -2.71 -18.09 1.20
CA ILE A 106 -1.59 -17.44 0.50
C ILE A 106 -1.75 -17.79 -0.98
N LYS A 107 -1.97 -16.77 -1.81
CA LYS A 107 -2.23 -16.95 -3.25
C LYS A 107 -1.34 -16.02 -4.06
N CYS A 108 -0.83 -16.54 -5.17
CA CYS A 108 -0.25 -15.76 -6.26
C CYS A 108 -0.84 -16.26 -7.59
N THR A 109 -1.05 -15.38 -8.56
CA THR A 109 -1.40 -15.76 -9.94
C THR A 109 -0.22 -16.39 -10.66
N GLY A 110 1.01 -16.00 -10.31
CA GLY A 110 2.24 -16.61 -10.78
C GLY A 110 2.72 -17.75 -9.87
N ALA A 111 4.03 -17.88 -9.73
CA ALA A 111 4.64 -18.88 -8.86
C ALA A 111 4.76 -18.41 -7.40
N ILE A 112 4.70 -19.36 -6.47
CA ILE A 112 5.09 -19.16 -5.07
C ILE A 112 6.38 -19.93 -4.85
N ASN A 113 7.46 -19.21 -4.54
CA ASN A 113 8.73 -19.82 -4.14
C ASN A 113 8.83 -19.77 -2.62
N ILE A 114 9.12 -20.91 -1.99
CA ILE A 114 9.34 -21.04 -0.55
C ILE A 114 10.76 -21.54 -0.34
N GLU A 115 11.59 -20.70 0.27
CA GLU A 115 13.01 -20.98 0.49
C GLU A 115 13.34 -20.91 1.99
N ALA A 116 14.08 -21.90 2.48
CA ALA A 116 14.59 -21.92 3.85
C ALA A 116 16.05 -22.38 3.86
N GLY A 117 16.89 -21.74 4.68
CA GLY A 117 18.25 -22.21 4.94
C GLY A 117 18.31 -23.49 5.79
N GLY A 118 17.16 -23.92 6.33
CA GLY A 118 16.97 -25.17 7.08
C GLY A 118 15.81 -25.99 6.52
N ALA A 119 15.12 -26.74 7.37
CA ALA A 119 13.98 -27.54 6.94
C ALA A 119 12.72 -26.69 6.69
N ILE A 120 11.98 -27.03 5.64
CA ILE A 120 10.58 -26.64 5.46
C ILE A 120 9.73 -27.80 5.97
N THR A 121 8.97 -27.58 7.04
CA THR A 121 8.08 -28.60 7.63
C THR A 121 6.63 -28.21 7.41
N ILE A 122 5.84 -29.09 6.79
CA ILE A 122 4.41 -28.90 6.55
C ILE A 122 3.66 -30.01 7.28
N ASN A 123 2.81 -29.64 8.23
CA ASN A 123 1.97 -30.58 8.99
C ASN A 123 0.50 -30.19 8.81
N GLY A 124 -0.31 -31.17 8.45
CA GLY A 124 -1.76 -31.03 8.31
C GLY A 124 -2.40 -32.41 8.29
N ALA A 125 -3.71 -32.48 8.54
CA ALA A 125 -4.45 -33.73 8.41
C ALA A 125 -4.39 -34.29 6.97
N THR A 126 -4.34 -33.39 5.98
CA THR A 126 -4.20 -33.70 4.55
C THR A 126 -3.24 -32.69 3.90
N ILE A 127 -2.43 -33.16 2.96
CA ILE A 127 -1.57 -32.33 2.09
C ILE A 127 -1.77 -32.81 0.66
N ASP A 128 -2.40 -31.98 -0.17
CA ASP A 128 -2.66 -32.27 -1.58
C ASP A 128 -1.64 -31.54 -2.46
N LEU A 129 -0.85 -32.30 -3.23
CA LEU A 129 0.11 -31.80 -4.21
C LEU A 129 -0.32 -32.31 -5.58
N ASN A 130 -0.70 -31.40 -6.47
CA ASN A 130 -1.14 -31.70 -7.84
C ASN A 130 0.02 -31.62 -8.84
#